data_AF-A0A564G7E6-F1
#
_entry.id   AF-A0A564G7E6-F1
#
_cell.length_a   1.000
_cell.length_b   1.000
_cell.length_c   1.000
_cell.angle_alpha   90.00
_cell.angle_beta   90.00
_cell.angle_gamma   90.00
#
_symmetry.space_group_name_H-M   'P 1'
#
loop_
_entity.id
_entity.type
_entity.pdbx_description
1 polymer ?
#
loop_
_entity_poly.entity_id
_entity_poly.type
_entity_poly.pdbx_seq_one_letter_code
_entity_poly.pdbx_strand_id
1 'polypeptide(L)'
;MSHEVVLFPKKTRSTFGAESHSVSADLIFCADQIVVLRFPLAGSCAMPLSVVHPQNWELLTWAFAGFSEQAVGKPTCLLVLDRQSILHIDDGFTITIQTHVGELYILLNTSASKVNLSLEEASILTECIITAFSPITALRLSKLLITLDAALNTLSSNKRSTKFSFSFQPGELKIDNLSFIPSYILGRTGVGYVCIPVTSVRLSASPKKQMWLAVDFSVRDKSDLDRVIFVSEGRYEIADSDANE
;
A
#
# COMPACT_ATOMS: atom_id res chain seq x y z
N MET A 1 43.46 2.30 -62.04
CA MET A 1 42.11 2.14 -61.48
C MET A 1 42.31 1.60 -60.08
N SER A 2 42.24 2.49 -59.08
CA SER A 2 42.61 2.21 -57.69
C SER A 2 41.33 2.13 -56.88
N HIS A 3 41.03 0.98 -56.28
CA HIS A 3 39.89 0.81 -55.39
C HIS A 3 40.22 1.40 -54.02
N GLU A 4 39.52 2.46 -53.63
CA GLU A 4 39.58 3.05 -52.30
C GLU A 4 38.67 2.27 -51.36
N VAL A 5 39.26 1.53 -50.41
CA VAL A 5 38.53 0.82 -49.36
C VAL A 5 38.30 1.79 -48.20
N VAL A 6 37.06 2.26 -48.04
CA VAL A 6 36.64 3.07 -46.89
C VAL A 6 36.51 2.15 -45.68
N LEU A 7 37.47 2.22 -44.76
CA LEU A 7 37.40 1.58 -43.45
C LEU A 7 36.51 2.43 -42.53
N PHE A 8 35.33 1.93 -42.20
CA PHE A 8 34.51 2.51 -41.14
C PHE A 8 35.23 2.36 -39.79
N PRO A 9 35.33 3.41 -38.96
CA PRO A 9 35.85 3.27 -37.62
C PRO A 9 34.96 2.30 -36.85
N LYS A 10 35.58 1.29 -36.23
CA LYS A 10 34.93 0.44 -35.22
C LYS A 10 34.25 1.38 -34.23
N LYS A 11 32.91 1.36 -34.18
CA LYS A 11 32.13 1.99 -33.12
C LYS A 11 32.76 1.55 -31.79
N THR A 12 33.46 2.47 -31.16
CA THR A 12 33.79 2.38 -29.74
C THR A 12 32.45 2.17 -29.06
N ARG A 13 32.29 0.99 -28.45
CA ARG A 13 31.16 0.66 -27.62
C ARG A 13 31.15 1.70 -26.52
N SER A 14 30.30 2.71 -26.68
CA SER A 14 29.94 3.62 -25.60
C SER A 14 29.41 2.72 -24.50
N THR A 15 30.24 2.48 -23.50
CA THR A 15 29.76 2.13 -22.17
C THR A 15 28.86 3.30 -21.79
N PHE A 16 27.54 3.11 -21.90
CA PHE A 16 26.60 3.91 -21.15
C PHE A 16 27.11 3.89 -19.71
N GLY A 17 27.70 4.99 -19.26
CA GLY A 17 27.94 5.20 -17.85
C GLY A 17 26.57 5.14 -17.20
N ALA A 18 26.35 4.13 -16.37
CA ALA A 18 25.25 4.17 -15.43
C ALA A 18 25.59 5.31 -14.47
N GLU A 19 25.14 6.53 -14.77
CA GLU A 19 25.00 7.53 -13.74
C GLU A 19 24.06 6.92 -12.71
N SER A 20 24.61 6.52 -11.56
CA SER A 20 23.83 6.11 -10.39
C SER A 20 23.03 7.32 -9.93
N HIS A 21 21.87 7.55 -10.56
CA HIS A 21 20.99 8.65 -10.21
C HIS A 21 20.42 8.37 -8.82
N SER A 22 20.94 9.09 -7.83
CA SER A 22 20.34 9.14 -6.51
C SER A 22 19.16 10.10 -6.52
N VAL A 23 18.09 9.74 -5.81
CA VAL A 23 16.93 10.59 -5.58
C VAL A 23 16.85 10.92 -4.09
N SER A 24 16.55 12.17 -3.76
CA SER A 24 16.25 12.54 -2.38
C SER A 24 14.81 12.17 -2.05
N ALA A 25 14.61 11.51 -0.91
CA ALA A 25 13.29 11.16 -0.40
C ALA A 25 13.03 11.79 0.97
N ASP A 26 11.84 12.35 1.12
CA ASP A 26 11.33 12.81 2.40
C ASP A 26 10.85 11.60 3.20
N LEU A 27 11.26 11.54 4.48
CA LEU A 27 10.69 10.60 5.44
C LEU A 27 9.32 11.13 5.87
N ILE A 28 8.22 10.47 5.51
CA ILE A 28 6.87 10.93 5.84
C ILE A 28 6.37 10.35 7.16
N PHE A 29 6.69 9.09 7.41
CA PHE A 29 6.29 8.39 8.62
C PHE A 29 7.40 7.45 9.06
N CYS A 30 7.66 7.43 10.36
CA CYS A 30 8.55 6.46 10.98
C CYS A 30 8.01 6.12 12.37
N ALA A 31 7.39 4.96 12.51
CA ALA A 31 7.00 4.43 13.81
C ALA A 31 7.21 2.93 13.85
N ASP A 32 7.72 2.43 14.98
CA ASP A 32 8.14 1.05 15.16
C ASP A 32 9.07 0.57 14.03
N GLN A 33 8.57 -0.33 13.20
CA GLN A 33 9.25 -0.97 12.08
C GLN A 33 8.75 -0.44 10.72
N ILE A 34 7.75 0.44 10.69
CA ILE A 34 7.23 0.96 9.43
C ILE A 34 7.87 2.30 9.10
N VAL A 35 8.30 2.41 7.84
CA VAL A 35 8.86 3.63 7.24
C VAL A 35 8.05 3.95 5.99
N VAL A 36 7.55 5.18 5.87
CA VAL A 36 6.94 5.69 4.65
C VAL A 36 7.82 6.77 4.05
N LEU A 37 8.22 6.59 2.80
CA LEU A 37 9.07 7.53 2.06
C LEU A 37 8.31 8.15 0.91
N ARG A 38 8.67 9.38 0.58
CA ARG A 38 8.14 10.10 -0.57
C ARG A 38 9.26 10.70 -1.39
N PHE A 39 9.27 10.50 -2.71
CA PHE A 39 10.22 11.15 -3.61
C PHE A 39 9.61 11.42 -4.98
N PRO A 40 10.10 12.44 -5.71
CA PRO A 40 9.64 12.71 -7.07
C PRO A 40 9.94 11.52 -7.99
N LEU A 41 8.94 11.12 -8.77
CA LEU A 41 9.08 10.04 -9.73
C LEU A 41 9.86 10.52 -10.95
N ALA A 42 10.89 9.77 -11.34
CA ALA A 42 11.60 10.00 -12.60
C ALA A 42 10.72 9.59 -13.80
N GLY A 43 10.95 10.18 -14.98
CA GLY A 43 10.15 9.91 -16.18
C GLY A 43 10.15 8.44 -16.66
N SER A 44 11.05 7.59 -16.14
CA SER A 44 11.05 6.15 -16.39
C SER A 44 9.95 5.39 -15.64
N CYS A 45 9.26 6.01 -14.67
CA CYS A 45 8.24 5.39 -13.82
C CYS A 45 8.70 4.03 -13.24
N ALA A 46 9.95 3.97 -12.80
CA ALA A 46 10.61 2.76 -12.32
C ALA A 46 9.85 2.11 -11.14
N MET A 47 9.08 1.06 -11.42
CA MET A 47 8.37 0.25 -10.45
C MET A 47 9.31 -0.38 -9.41
N PRO A 48 9.18 -0.05 -8.12
CA PRO A 48 9.88 -0.69 -7.02
C PRO A 48 9.55 -2.18 -6.95
N LEU A 49 10.57 -3.04 -6.77
CA LEU A 49 10.42 -4.49 -6.70
C LEU A 49 10.85 -5.05 -5.34
N SER A 50 11.97 -4.58 -4.80
CA SER A 50 12.48 -5.02 -3.49
C SER A 50 13.51 -4.03 -2.93
N VAL A 51 13.81 -4.16 -1.64
CA VAL A 51 14.96 -3.48 -1.04
C VAL A 51 16.22 -4.33 -1.27
N VAL A 52 17.27 -3.72 -1.82
CA VAL A 52 18.59 -4.33 -1.98
C VAL A 52 19.47 -4.04 -0.77
N HIS A 53 19.42 -2.81 -0.29
CA HIS A 53 20.15 -2.35 0.89
C HIS A 53 19.32 -1.30 1.65
N PRO A 54 19.29 -1.32 2.99
CA PRO A 54 19.89 -2.34 3.86
C PRO A 54 19.13 -3.68 3.81
N GLN A 55 19.83 -4.80 4.05
CA GLN A 55 19.29 -6.16 3.85
C GLN A 55 18.20 -6.55 4.86
N ASN A 56 18.11 -5.85 5.99
CA ASN A 56 17.12 -6.07 7.03
C ASN A 56 15.84 -5.23 6.81
N TRP A 57 15.65 -4.69 5.60
CA TRP A 57 14.47 -3.94 5.23
C TRP A 57 13.72 -4.66 4.11
N GLU A 58 12.40 -4.53 4.11
CA GLU A 58 11.51 -5.15 3.14
C GLU A 58 10.60 -4.09 2.52
N LEU A 59 10.34 -4.21 1.23
CA LEU A 59 9.33 -3.39 0.55
C LEU A 59 7.97 -4.05 0.79
N LEU A 60 7.10 -3.41 1.57
CA LEU A 60 5.75 -3.91 1.82
C LEU A 60 4.80 -3.57 0.69
N THR A 61 4.83 -2.31 0.24
CA THR A 61 4.03 -1.85 -0.89
C THR A 61 4.54 -0.49 -1.39
N TRP A 62 4.03 -0.04 -2.54
CA TRP A 62 4.36 1.24 -3.14
C TRP A 62 3.20 1.77 -3.97
N ALA A 63 3.14 3.10 -4.10
CA ALA A 63 2.17 3.75 -4.95
C ALA A 63 2.78 4.94 -5.69
N PHE A 64 2.12 5.33 -6.79
CA PHE A 64 2.43 6.56 -7.49
C PHE A 64 1.23 7.50 -7.43
N ALA A 65 1.49 8.78 -7.21
CA ALA A 65 0.48 9.85 -7.13
C ALA A 65 0.84 11.00 -8.07
N GLY A 66 -0.14 11.88 -8.35
CA GLY A 66 0.10 13.10 -9.13
C GLY A 66 0.14 12.89 -10.66
N PHE A 67 -0.53 11.86 -11.18
CA PHE A 67 -0.65 11.62 -12.63
C PHE A 67 -1.88 12.29 -13.28
N SER A 68 -2.63 13.11 -12.56
CA SER A 68 -3.81 13.77 -13.12
C SER A 68 -3.42 14.97 -13.98
N GLU A 69 -4.19 15.25 -15.05
CA GLU A 69 -4.01 16.44 -15.89
C GLU A 69 -4.18 17.75 -15.11
N GLN A 70 -4.82 17.68 -13.93
CA GLN A 70 -5.06 18.80 -13.03
C GLN A 70 -4.01 18.91 -11.91
N ALA A 71 -3.07 17.96 -11.81
CA ALA A 71 -2.03 17.98 -10.79
C ALA A 71 -1.05 19.11 -11.07
N VAL A 72 -0.92 20.03 -10.11
CA VAL A 72 0.04 21.15 -10.17
C VAL A 72 1.45 20.70 -9.78
N GLY A 73 1.61 19.48 -9.24
CA GLY A 73 2.87 18.93 -8.74
C GLY A 73 3.54 17.93 -9.68
N LYS A 74 4.80 17.59 -9.39
CA LYS A 74 5.48 16.48 -10.07
C LYS A 74 4.90 15.15 -9.58
N PRO A 75 4.74 14.14 -10.46
CA PRO A 75 4.39 12.80 -10.04
C PRO A 75 5.35 12.31 -8.96
N THR A 76 4.82 11.58 -8.00
CA THR A 76 5.54 11.22 -6.78
C THR A 76 5.39 9.73 -6.51
N CYS A 77 6.46 9.12 -6.03
CA CYS A 77 6.45 7.76 -5.51
C CYS A 77 6.36 7.76 -4.00
N LEU A 78 5.46 6.93 -3.48
CA LEU A 78 5.33 6.59 -2.07
C LEU A 78 5.80 5.15 -1.86
N LEU A 79 6.73 4.94 -0.94
CA LEU A 79 7.17 3.60 -0.53
C LEU A 79 6.77 3.33 0.90
N VAL A 80 6.26 2.12 1.15
CA VAL A 80 6.05 1.59 2.49
C VAL A 80 7.03 0.47 2.72
N LEU A 81 7.92 0.69 3.68
CA LEU A 81 9.00 -0.22 4.01
C LEU A 81 8.80 -0.76 5.43
N ASP A 82 9.19 -2.00 5.63
CA ASP A 82 9.36 -2.60 6.94
C ASP A 82 10.86 -2.68 7.27
N ARG A 83 11.26 -2.26 8.46
CA ARG A 83 12.61 -2.44 8.98
C ARG A 83 12.57 -3.47 10.10
N GLN A 84 13.28 -4.58 9.93
CA GLN A 84 13.28 -5.66 10.92
C GLN A 84 13.95 -5.26 12.25
N SER A 85 14.74 -4.18 12.25
CA SER A 85 15.32 -3.60 13.46
C SER A 85 15.13 -2.09 13.53
N ILE A 86 14.98 -1.57 14.75
CA ILE A 86 14.92 -0.14 15.06
C ILE A 86 16.34 0.42 14.95
N LEU A 87 16.86 0.53 13.73
CA LEU A 87 18.06 1.31 13.46
C LEU A 87 17.69 2.78 13.42
N HIS A 88 18.58 3.63 13.96
CA HIS A 88 18.46 5.07 13.84
C HIS A 88 18.52 5.45 12.35
N ILE A 89 17.59 6.28 11.90
CA ILE A 89 17.56 6.80 10.53
C ILE A 89 17.96 8.27 10.62
N ASP A 90 19.09 8.60 10.00
CA ASP A 90 19.64 9.95 9.98
C ASP A 90 19.52 10.58 8.59
N ASP A 91 19.69 11.90 8.54
CA ASP A 91 19.87 12.63 7.30
C ASP A 91 21.05 12.04 6.50
N GLY A 92 20.80 11.77 5.22
CA GLY A 92 21.78 11.14 4.34
C GLY A 92 21.86 9.62 4.43
N PHE A 93 20.98 8.96 5.20
CA PHE A 93 20.86 7.50 5.16
C PHE A 93 20.45 7.05 3.75
N THR A 94 21.11 6.01 3.23
CA THR A 94 20.89 5.54 1.85
C THR A 94 20.16 4.20 1.82
N ILE A 95 19.10 4.14 1.03
CA ILE A 95 18.36 2.92 0.71
C ILE A 95 18.53 2.63 -0.79
N THR A 96 18.86 1.40 -1.13
CA THR A 96 18.89 0.94 -2.52
C THR A 96 17.67 0.07 -2.78
N ILE A 97 16.88 0.45 -3.77
CA ILE A 97 15.69 -0.27 -4.21
C ILE A 97 15.96 -0.91 -5.58
N GLN A 98 15.69 -2.19 -5.71
CA GLN A 98 15.61 -2.82 -7.03
C GLN A 98 14.33 -2.35 -7.71
N THR A 99 14.44 -1.89 -8.95
CA THR A 99 13.30 -1.58 -9.82
C THR A 99 13.32 -2.46 -11.06
N HIS A 100 12.24 -2.45 -11.85
CA HIS A 100 12.20 -3.18 -13.12
C HIS A 100 13.19 -2.68 -14.19
N VAL A 101 13.80 -1.50 -14.01
CA VAL A 101 14.78 -0.91 -14.95
C VAL A 101 16.22 -0.89 -14.40
N GLY A 102 16.41 -1.24 -13.13
CA GLY A 102 17.72 -1.18 -12.47
C GLY A 102 17.63 -0.79 -11.00
N GLU A 103 18.77 -0.55 -10.37
CA GLU A 103 18.82 -0.07 -8.99
C GLU A 103 18.52 1.44 -8.90
N LEU A 104 17.74 1.81 -7.90
CA LEU A 104 17.46 3.19 -7.51
C LEU A 104 18.11 3.45 -6.14
N TYR A 105 18.93 4.51 -6.07
CA TYR A 105 19.56 4.94 -4.83
C TYR A 105 18.74 6.07 -4.23
N ILE A 106 18.26 5.89 -3.00
CA ILE A 106 17.41 6.84 -2.28
C ILE A 106 18.21 7.42 -1.13
N LEU A 107 18.37 8.74 -1.13
CA LEU A 107 19.00 9.49 -0.05
C LEU A 107 17.91 10.10 0.85
N LEU A 108 17.88 9.70 2.12
CA LEU A 108 16.85 10.16 3.05
C LEU A 108 17.09 11.59 3.53
N ASN A 109 15.99 12.34 3.54
CA ASN A 109 15.84 13.64 4.17
C ASN A 109 14.84 13.50 5.33
N THR A 110 15.38 13.35 6.54
CA THR A 110 14.64 13.26 7.81
C THR A 110 14.29 14.64 8.36
N SER A 111 15.00 15.70 7.96
CA SER A 111 14.60 17.09 8.23
C SER A 111 13.21 17.44 7.65
N ALA A 112 12.78 16.73 6.59
CA ALA A 112 11.44 16.80 6.02
C ALA A 112 10.37 15.97 6.76
N SER A 113 10.68 15.36 7.92
CA SER A 113 9.77 14.49 8.70
C SER A 113 8.50 15.16 9.22
N LYS A 114 8.25 16.43 8.87
CA LYS A 114 7.03 17.17 9.18
C LYS A 114 6.14 17.41 7.95
N VAL A 115 6.50 16.90 6.78
CA VAL A 115 5.66 17.07 5.60
C VAL A 115 4.51 16.07 5.63
N ASN A 116 3.29 16.61 5.78
CA ASN A 116 2.07 15.81 5.72
C ASN A 116 1.81 15.33 4.29
N LEU A 117 1.24 14.13 4.18
CA LEU A 117 0.66 13.65 2.93
C LEU A 117 -0.45 14.59 2.48
N SER A 118 -0.48 14.92 1.21
CA SER A 118 -1.68 15.51 0.59
C SER A 118 -2.84 14.51 0.64
N LEU A 119 -4.07 15.01 0.48
CA LEU A 119 -5.26 14.15 0.47
C LEU A 119 -5.21 13.09 -0.63
N GLU A 120 -4.69 13.43 -1.82
CA GLU A 120 -4.52 12.51 -2.94
C GLU A 120 -3.51 11.41 -2.60
N GLU A 121 -2.33 11.79 -2.10
CA GLU A 121 -1.30 10.84 -1.67
C GLU A 121 -1.81 9.91 -0.58
N ALA A 122 -2.51 10.46 0.42
CA ALA A 122 -3.09 9.68 1.51
C ALA A 122 -4.15 8.69 0.99
N SER A 123 -5.01 9.10 0.06
CA SER A 123 -6.05 8.25 -0.54
C SER A 123 -5.43 7.08 -1.31
N ILE A 124 -4.49 7.38 -2.22
CA ILE A 124 -3.80 6.38 -3.04
C ILE A 124 -2.99 5.42 -2.15
N LEU A 125 -2.26 5.96 -1.17
CA LEU A 125 -1.48 5.15 -0.24
C LEU A 125 -2.38 4.23 0.60
N THR A 126 -3.56 4.71 1.00
CA THR A 126 -4.53 3.91 1.74
C THR A 126 -5.05 2.74 0.92
N GLU A 127 -5.46 2.97 -0.33
CA GLU A 127 -5.88 1.88 -1.22
C GLU A 127 -4.77 0.85 -1.44
N CYS A 128 -3.55 1.33 -1.66
CA CYS A 128 -2.36 0.51 -1.84
C CYS A 128 -2.04 -0.34 -0.60
N ILE A 129 -2.16 0.24 0.59
CA ILE A 129 -1.93 -0.46 1.86
C ILE A 129 -3.00 -1.52 2.07
N ILE A 130 -4.29 -1.18 1.91
CA ILE A 130 -5.39 -2.13 2.09
C ILE A 130 -5.24 -3.31 1.14
N THR A 131 -4.96 -3.05 -0.13
CA THR A 131 -4.76 -4.12 -1.12
C THR A 131 -3.52 -4.97 -0.83
N ALA A 132 -2.52 -4.44 -0.11
CA ALA A 132 -1.34 -5.16 0.32
C ALA A 132 -1.51 -5.97 1.62
N PHE A 133 -2.69 -5.95 2.29
CA PHE A 133 -2.93 -6.80 3.46
C PHE A 133 -2.92 -8.28 3.07
N SER A 134 -2.01 -9.01 3.71
CA SER A 134 -1.86 -10.46 3.62
C SER A 134 -1.53 -11.03 5.01
N PRO A 135 -1.58 -12.36 5.20
CA PRO A 135 -1.09 -13.03 6.40
C PRO A 135 0.30 -12.57 6.87
N ILE A 136 1.16 -12.20 5.92
CA ILE A 136 2.54 -11.83 6.16
C ILE A 136 2.66 -10.35 6.56
N THR A 137 1.85 -9.46 5.97
CA THR A 137 2.01 -8.00 6.10
C THR A 137 1.01 -7.34 7.06
N ALA A 138 -0.12 -7.98 7.36
CA ALA A 138 -1.25 -7.35 8.04
C ALA A 138 -0.90 -6.74 9.40
N LEU A 139 -0.13 -7.45 10.24
CA LEU A 139 0.28 -6.93 11.55
C LEU A 139 1.09 -5.64 11.42
N ARG A 140 1.99 -5.59 10.43
CA ARG A 140 2.89 -4.46 10.18
C ARG A 140 2.12 -3.29 9.59
N LEU A 141 1.30 -3.53 8.57
CA LEU A 141 0.47 -2.51 7.91
C LEU A 141 -0.63 -1.95 8.82
N SER A 142 -1.13 -2.73 9.80
CA SER A 142 -2.15 -2.26 10.75
C SER A 142 -1.71 -1.03 11.55
N LYS A 143 -0.40 -0.82 11.72
CA LYS A 143 0.18 0.33 12.42
C LYS A 143 -0.04 1.66 11.68
N LEU A 144 -0.28 1.61 10.37
CA LEU A 144 -0.55 2.79 9.55
C LEU A 144 -2.02 3.21 9.57
N LEU A 145 -2.92 2.37 10.09
CA LEU A 145 -4.37 2.63 10.04
C LEU A 145 -4.76 3.91 10.81
N ILE A 146 -4.08 4.21 11.92
CA ILE A 146 -4.31 5.43 12.69
C ILE A 146 -3.92 6.67 11.87
N THR A 147 -2.75 6.63 11.22
CA THR A 147 -2.25 7.72 10.37
C THR A 147 -3.15 7.95 9.16
N LEU A 148 -3.81 6.90 8.67
CA LEU A 148 -4.64 6.91 7.47
C LEU A 148 -6.15 7.00 7.76
N ASP A 149 -6.54 7.22 9.03
CA ASP A 149 -7.95 7.21 9.47
C ASP A 149 -8.84 8.11 8.60
N ALA A 150 -8.40 9.34 8.32
CA ALA A 150 -9.15 10.28 7.46
C ALA A 150 -9.32 9.74 6.03
N ALA A 151 -8.26 9.18 5.43
CA ALA A 151 -8.32 8.64 4.08
C ALA A 151 -9.17 7.36 4.00
N LEU A 152 -9.12 6.50 5.02
CA LEU A 152 -9.96 5.30 5.15
C LEU A 152 -11.47 5.63 5.13
N ASN A 153 -11.86 6.73 5.78
CA ASN A 153 -13.24 7.22 5.78
C ASN A 153 -13.68 7.71 4.39
N THR A 154 -12.77 8.20 3.56
CA THR A 154 -13.08 8.69 2.21
C THR A 154 -13.12 7.61 1.13
N LEU A 155 -12.63 6.40 1.44
CA LEU A 155 -12.67 5.30 0.48
C LEU A 155 -14.09 5.04 -0.01
N SER A 156 -14.22 4.51 -1.21
CA SER A 156 -15.52 4.12 -1.75
C SER A 156 -15.41 2.72 -2.29
N SER A 157 -16.48 1.93 -2.15
CA SER A 157 -16.55 0.63 -2.81
C SER A 157 -16.39 0.83 -4.32
N ASN A 158 -15.71 -0.13 -4.95
CA ASN A 158 -15.52 -0.11 -6.38
C ASN A 158 -16.88 -0.02 -7.08
N LYS A 159 -17.06 0.86 -8.07
CA LYS A 159 -18.35 1.03 -8.79
C LYS A 159 -18.89 -0.26 -9.43
N ARG A 160 -18.05 -1.30 -9.55
CA ARG A 160 -18.41 -2.65 -10.03
C ARG A 160 -18.77 -3.65 -8.92
N SER A 161 -18.78 -3.24 -7.65
CA SER A 161 -19.10 -4.12 -6.52
C SER A 161 -20.55 -4.59 -6.60
N THR A 162 -20.76 -5.89 -6.44
CA THR A 162 -22.12 -6.42 -6.24
C THR A 162 -22.59 -5.96 -4.86
N LYS A 163 -23.82 -5.45 -4.74
CA LYS A 163 -24.38 -5.12 -3.42
C LYS A 163 -24.33 -6.37 -2.54
N PHE A 164 -23.63 -6.26 -1.42
CA PHE A 164 -23.53 -7.29 -0.40
C PHE A 164 -24.11 -6.74 0.91
N SER A 165 -24.50 -7.63 1.81
CA SER A 165 -24.99 -7.26 3.14
C SER A 165 -24.31 -8.12 4.19
N PHE A 166 -24.19 -7.60 5.40
CA PHE A 166 -23.62 -8.35 6.50
C PHE A 166 -24.41 -8.12 7.79
N SER A 167 -24.29 -9.06 8.71
CA SER A 167 -24.88 -9.00 10.05
C SER A 167 -23.93 -9.64 11.06
N PHE A 168 -23.81 -9.02 12.23
CA PHE A 168 -23.00 -9.54 13.33
C PHE A 168 -23.80 -10.55 14.16
N GLN A 169 -23.13 -11.62 14.55
CA GLN A 169 -23.51 -12.53 15.62
C GLN A 169 -22.34 -12.61 16.60
N PRO A 170 -22.54 -12.95 17.88
CA PRO A 170 -21.43 -13.08 18.82
C PRO A 170 -20.35 -14.05 18.29
N GLY A 171 -19.14 -13.52 18.05
CA GLY A 171 -17.99 -14.27 17.53
C GLY A 171 -18.05 -14.62 16.03
N GLU A 172 -19.10 -14.22 15.31
CA GLU A 172 -19.30 -14.57 13.90
C GLU A 172 -19.87 -13.41 13.07
N LEU A 173 -19.41 -13.29 11.84
CA LEU A 173 -19.98 -12.38 10.86
C LEU A 173 -20.65 -13.16 9.74
N LYS A 174 -21.94 -12.94 9.55
CA LYS A 174 -22.66 -13.48 8.40
C LYS A 174 -22.67 -12.46 7.26
N ILE A 175 -22.25 -12.87 6.08
CA ILE A 175 -22.17 -12.05 4.87
C ILE A 175 -22.94 -12.72 3.72
N ASP A 176 -23.75 -11.93 3.02
CA ASP A 176 -24.46 -12.33 1.81
C ASP A 176 -23.90 -11.58 0.58
N ASN A 177 -23.60 -12.33 -0.49
CA ASN A 177 -23.20 -11.82 -1.81
C ASN A 177 -21.84 -11.12 -1.91
N LEU A 178 -20.94 -11.30 -0.94
CA LEU A 178 -19.55 -10.87 -1.10
C LEU A 178 -18.84 -11.70 -2.19
N SER A 179 -18.05 -11.04 -3.02
CA SER A 179 -17.45 -11.63 -4.22
C SER A 179 -16.15 -12.42 -3.96
N PHE A 180 -15.63 -12.38 -2.73
CA PHE A 180 -14.42 -13.05 -2.30
C PHE A 180 -14.47 -13.45 -0.81
N ILE A 181 -13.50 -14.25 -0.38
CA ILE A 181 -13.31 -14.62 1.03
C ILE A 181 -12.32 -13.63 1.66
N PRO A 182 -12.75 -12.79 2.62
CA PRO A 182 -11.86 -11.87 3.30
C PRO A 182 -10.91 -12.62 4.24
N SER A 183 -9.66 -12.18 4.26
CA SER A 183 -8.67 -12.64 5.24
C SER A 183 -8.65 -11.73 6.47
N TYR A 184 -9.07 -10.47 6.30
CA TYR A 184 -9.10 -9.46 7.33
C TYR A 184 -10.34 -8.59 7.22
N ILE A 185 -10.72 -8.02 8.37
CA ILE A 185 -11.75 -6.99 8.47
C ILE A 185 -11.10 -5.76 9.10
N LEU A 186 -11.24 -4.60 8.45
CA LEU A 186 -10.92 -3.32 9.06
C LEU A 186 -12.21 -2.69 9.58
N GLY A 187 -12.34 -2.61 10.90
CA GLY A 187 -13.51 -2.04 11.56
C GLY A 187 -13.20 -0.64 12.09
N ARG A 188 -14.07 0.33 11.80
CA ARG A 188 -14.01 1.67 12.42
C ARG A 188 -14.58 1.60 13.83
N THR A 189 -13.77 1.93 14.82
CA THR A 189 -14.16 2.06 16.24
C THR A 189 -14.07 3.53 16.68
N GLY A 190 -14.52 3.86 17.89
CA GLY A 190 -14.37 5.22 18.45
C GLY A 190 -12.92 5.74 18.57
N VAL A 191 -11.91 4.86 18.53
CA VAL A 191 -10.49 5.24 18.67
C VAL A 191 -9.67 5.15 17.38
N GLY A 192 -10.27 4.67 16.29
CA GLY A 192 -9.58 4.48 15.00
C GLY A 192 -10.07 3.23 14.28
N TYR A 193 -9.43 2.92 13.18
CA TYR A 193 -9.56 1.61 12.53
C TYR A 193 -8.74 0.54 13.25
N VAL A 194 -9.35 -0.63 13.42
CA VAL A 194 -8.69 -1.84 13.92
C VAL A 194 -8.65 -2.90 12.82
N CYS A 195 -7.58 -3.70 12.78
CA CYS A 195 -7.47 -4.86 11.89
C CYS A 195 -7.82 -6.14 12.65
N ILE A 196 -8.77 -6.91 12.11
CA ILE A 196 -9.29 -8.14 12.71
C ILE A 196 -9.03 -9.30 11.76
N PRO A 197 -8.27 -10.33 12.16
CA PRO A 197 -8.08 -11.52 11.34
C PRO A 197 -9.34 -12.38 11.29
N VAL A 198 -9.63 -12.92 10.11
CA VAL A 198 -10.63 -13.97 9.94
C VAL A 198 -9.97 -15.31 10.28
N THR A 199 -10.48 -16.00 11.31
CA THR A 199 -9.87 -17.25 11.81
C THR A 199 -10.43 -18.49 11.12
N SER A 200 -11.70 -18.47 10.73
CA SER A 200 -12.29 -19.55 9.94
C SER A 200 -13.45 -19.05 9.09
N VAL A 201 -13.77 -19.82 8.05
CA VAL A 201 -14.84 -19.50 7.10
C VAL A 201 -15.71 -20.71 6.88
N ARG A 202 -17.03 -20.52 6.96
CA ARG A 202 -18.03 -21.50 6.55
C ARG A 202 -18.84 -20.94 5.39
N LEU A 203 -19.04 -21.77 4.37
CA LEU A 203 -19.77 -21.41 3.16
C LEU A 203 -21.04 -22.25 3.06
N SER A 204 -22.14 -21.62 2.67
CA SER A 204 -23.35 -22.33 2.28
C SER A 204 -23.56 -22.19 0.78
N ALA A 205 -23.73 -23.33 0.11
CA ALA A 205 -24.16 -23.41 -1.28
C ALA A 205 -25.69 -23.25 -1.35
N SER A 206 -26.18 -22.05 -1.06
CA SER A 206 -27.58 -21.65 -1.26
C SER A 206 -27.72 -20.78 -2.52
N PRO A 207 -28.94 -20.50 -3.01
CA PRO A 207 -29.15 -19.61 -4.16
C PRO A 207 -28.54 -18.20 -3.97
N LYS A 208 -28.43 -17.77 -2.71
CA LYS A 208 -27.60 -16.63 -2.30
C LYS A 208 -26.23 -17.15 -1.85
N LYS A 209 -25.14 -16.50 -2.27
CA LYS A 209 -23.79 -16.80 -1.77
C LYS A 209 -23.72 -16.34 -0.31
N GLN A 210 -23.78 -17.28 0.63
CA GLN A 210 -23.72 -16.97 2.06
C GLN A 210 -22.42 -17.47 2.67
N MET A 211 -21.83 -16.63 3.51
CA MET A 211 -20.57 -16.88 4.19
C MET A 211 -20.71 -16.52 5.67
N TRP A 212 -20.14 -17.35 6.53
CA TRP A 212 -19.98 -17.07 7.95
C TRP A 212 -18.49 -17.02 8.24
N LEU A 213 -18.04 -15.92 8.81
CA LEU A 213 -16.66 -15.70 9.22
C LEU A 213 -16.58 -15.81 10.71
N ALA A 214 -15.73 -16.69 11.23
CA ALA A 214 -15.31 -16.59 12.62
C ALA A 214 -14.23 -15.51 12.72
N VAL A 215 -14.39 -14.62 13.68
CA VAL A 215 -13.50 -13.49 13.90
C VAL A 215 -13.21 -13.39 15.39
N ASP A 216 -11.94 -13.19 15.74
CA ASP A 216 -11.51 -13.13 17.13
C ASP A 216 -11.63 -11.70 17.65
N PHE A 217 -12.86 -11.27 17.93
CA PHE A 217 -13.06 -9.95 18.51
C PHE A 217 -14.27 -9.91 19.48
N SER A 218 -14.21 -9.00 20.47
CA SER A 218 -15.15 -8.89 21.60
C SER A 218 -16.28 -7.86 21.44
N VAL A 219 -16.37 -7.19 20.29
CA VAL A 219 -17.47 -6.26 19.99
C VAL A 219 -18.72 -7.13 19.80
N ARG A 220 -19.81 -6.72 20.43
CA ARG A 220 -20.97 -7.61 20.60
C ARG A 220 -22.06 -7.29 19.60
N ASP A 221 -21.94 -6.17 18.90
CA ASP A 221 -22.99 -5.62 18.05
C ASP A 221 -22.43 -4.76 16.90
N LYS A 222 -23.21 -4.61 15.83
CA LYS A 222 -22.95 -3.74 14.68
C LYS A 222 -22.78 -2.27 15.09
N SER A 223 -23.44 -1.85 16.16
CA SER A 223 -23.39 -0.49 16.72
C SER A 223 -22.00 -0.07 17.22
N ASP A 224 -21.10 -1.04 17.44
CA ASP A 224 -19.73 -0.76 17.84
C ASP A 224 -18.81 -0.48 16.62
N LEU A 225 -19.31 -0.67 15.38
CA LEU A 225 -18.56 -0.48 14.13
C LEU A 225 -19.35 0.31 13.08
N ASP A 226 -19.03 1.60 12.95
CA ASP A 226 -19.70 2.53 12.00
C ASP A 226 -19.45 2.17 10.54
N ARG A 227 -18.29 1.54 10.27
CA ARG A 227 -17.81 1.24 8.92
C ARG A 227 -16.92 0.02 8.92
N VAL A 228 -17.13 -0.85 7.94
CA VAL A 228 -16.43 -2.13 7.83
C VAL A 228 -15.84 -2.28 6.43
N ILE A 229 -14.54 -2.57 6.37
CA ILE A 229 -13.82 -2.86 5.13
C ILE A 229 -13.40 -4.33 5.16
N PHE A 230 -13.91 -5.11 4.21
CA PHE A 230 -13.52 -6.50 3.97
C PHE A 230 -12.29 -6.52 3.09
N VAL A 231 -11.24 -7.22 3.49
CA VAL A 231 -9.94 -7.17 2.81
C VAL A 231 -9.40 -8.57 2.57
N SER A 232 -8.90 -8.81 1.36
CA SER A 232 -8.16 -10.02 0.99
C SER A 232 -7.24 -9.71 -0.17
N GLU A 233 -5.95 -10.02 -0.05
CA GLU A 233 -4.89 -9.97 -1.08
C GLU A 233 -5.32 -9.35 -2.43
N GLY A 234 -5.13 -8.03 -2.55
CA GLY A 234 -5.44 -7.27 -3.77
C GLY A 234 -6.90 -6.86 -3.95
N ARG A 235 -7.79 -7.15 -3.00
CA ARG A 235 -9.23 -6.83 -3.05
C ARG A 235 -9.71 -6.25 -1.74
N TYR A 236 -10.64 -5.31 -1.86
CA TYR A 236 -11.43 -4.85 -0.73
C TYR A 236 -12.85 -4.51 -1.15
N GLU A 237 -13.78 -4.58 -0.19
CA GLU A 237 -15.16 -4.13 -0.32
C GLU A 237 -15.56 -3.41 0.97
N ILE A 238 -16.35 -2.35 0.84
CA ILE A 238 -16.73 -1.50 1.97
C ILE A 238 -18.23 -1.63 2.21
N ALA A 239 -18.60 -1.69 3.47
CA ALA A 239 -19.98 -1.49 3.88
C ALA A 239 -20.05 -0.57 5.09
N ASP A 240 -20.88 0.45 4.95
CA ASP A 240 -21.21 1.39 6.00
C ASP A 240 -22.37 0.85 6.84
N SER A 241 -22.44 1.22 8.12
CA SER A 241 -23.52 0.78 9.01
C SER A 241 -24.91 1.18 8.49
N ASP A 242 -24.99 2.21 7.66
CA ASP A 242 -26.24 2.93 7.33
C ASP A 242 -26.65 2.80 5.86
N ALA A 243 -26.82 1.57 5.36
CA ALA A 243 -27.35 1.34 4.00
C ALA A 243 -28.52 0.33 3.93
N ASN A 244 -29.22 0.08 5.05
CA ASN A 244 -30.47 -0.67 5.07
C ASN A 244 -31.44 -0.05 6.09
N GLU A 245 -31.99 1.10 5.74
CA GLU A 245 -33.41 1.40 6.02
C GLU A 245 -34.18 1.37 4.70
#